data_AF-A0A832M7E2-F1
#
_entry.id   AF-A0A832M7E2-F1
#
_cell.length_a   1.000
_cell.length_b   1.000
_cell.length_c   1.000
_cell.angle_alpha   90.00
_cell.angle_beta   90.00
_cell.angle_gamma   90.00
#
_symmetry.space_group_name_H-M   'P 1'
#
loop_
_entity.id
_entity.type
_entity.pdbx_description
1 polymer ?
#
loop_
_entity_poly.entity_id
_entity_poly.type
_entity_poly.pdbx_seq_one_letter_code
_entity_poly.pdbx_strand_id
1 'polypeptide(L)'
;MCANGTPVTKVCCDCLKNVAGERRYKDPQGRYRCHPCYEKLVESGQVIMPLRPNTLCADCTTKITPDETFFHSGDTVCGHCFNLRTFTDHHPTMPCDTCKKLFAPSQLVRTKAKTTVCKTCLEAARRRQAERVRQMRQMSYYGPAARYS
;
A
#
# COMPACT_ATOMS: atom_id res chain seq x y z
N MET A 1 -40.24 41.44 -30.23
CA MET A 1 -40.17 40.10 -30.88
C MET A 1 -39.08 39.32 -30.18
N CYS A 2 -39.43 38.34 -29.35
CA CYS A 2 -38.46 37.53 -28.61
C CYS A 2 -37.93 36.44 -29.55
N ALA A 3 -36.63 36.41 -29.81
CA ALA A 3 -36.01 35.38 -30.62
C ALA A 3 -36.20 34.01 -29.95
N ASN A 4 -36.90 33.10 -30.63
CA ASN A 4 -36.95 31.68 -30.27
C ASN A 4 -35.54 31.09 -30.42
N GLY A 5 -34.73 31.22 -29.36
CA GLY A 5 -33.43 30.58 -29.28
C GLY A 5 -33.61 29.07 -29.45
N THR A 6 -32.93 28.49 -30.43
CA THR A 6 -32.86 27.04 -30.57
C THR A 6 -32.39 26.44 -29.24
N PRO A 7 -33.09 25.41 -28.71
CA PRO A 7 -32.72 24.84 -27.42
C PRO A 7 -31.30 24.29 -27.53
N VAL A 8 -30.37 24.89 -26.80
CA VAL A 8 -28.97 24.45 -26.77
C VAL A 8 -28.94 23.04 -26.14
N THR A 9 -28.85 22.02 -26.99
CA THR A 9 -28.72 20.64 -26.58
C THR A 9 -27.34 20.40 -26.00
N LYS A 10 -27.30 19.96 -24.75
CA LYS A 10 -26.07 19.49 -24.10
C LYS A 10 -26.22 18.01 -23.92
N VAL A 11 -25.39 17.21 -24.57
CA VAL A 11 -25.57 15.75 -24.61
C VAL A 11 -24.50 15.08 -23.74
N CYS A 12 -24.91 14.10 -22.92
CA CYS A 12 -23.98 13.26 -22.17
C CYS A 12 -23.12 12.42 -23.12
N CYS A 13 -21.80 12.43 -22.94
CA CYS A 13 -20.88 11.69 -23.82
C CYS A 13 -20.96 10.16 -23.70
N ASP A 14 -21.59 9.61 -22.66
CA ASP A 14 -21.69 8.14 -22.49
C ASP A 14 -23.05 7.59 -22.87
N CYS A 15 -24.12 8.16 -22.31
CA CYS A 15 -25.48 7.65 -22.51
C CYS A 15 -26.27 8.44 -23.54
N LEU A 16 -25.68 9.48 -24.13
CA LEU A 16 -26.29 10.34 -25.15
C LEU A 16 -27.60 11.03 -24.73
N LYS A 17 -27.94 11.03 -23.43
CA LYS A 17 -29.09 11.75 -22.90
C LYS A 17 -28.86 13.27 -22.98
N ASN A 18 -29.91 14.02 -23.30
CA ASN A 18 -29.91 15.48 -23.14
C ASN A 18 -29.83 15.85 -21.64
N VAL A 19 -28.81 16.61 -21.28
CA VAL A 19 -28.51 17.12 -19.93
C VAL A 19 -28.64 18.64 -19.84
N ALA A 20 -29.34 19.27 -20.80
CA ALA A 20 -29.75 20.66 -20.67
C ALA A 20 -30.71 20.80 -19.47
N GLY A 21 -30.44 21.77 -18.58
CA GLY A 21 -31.21 21.96 -17.35
C GLY A 21 -30.92 20.98 -16.18
N GLU A 22 -30.23 19.86 -16.42
CA GLU A 22 -29.89 18.88 -15.36
C GLU A 22 -28.48 19.10 -14.76
N ARG A 23 -28.23 18.48 -13.59
CA ARG A 23 -26.88 18.39 -12.99
C ARG A 23 -25.95 17.63 -13.93
N ARG A 24 -24.83 18.25 -14.29
CA ARG A 24 -23.87 17.75 -15.28
C ARG A 24 -22.44 18.12 -14.93
N TYR A 25 -21.51 17.32 -15.41
CA TYR A 25 -20.07 17.50 -15.23
C TYR A 25 -19.43 17.76 -16.59
N LYS A 26 -18.38 18.59 -16.61
CA LYS A 26 -17.62 18.89 -17.81
C LYS A 26 -16.25 18.25 -17.68
N ASP A 27 -15.82 17.48 -18.68
CA ASP A 27 -14.47 16.92 -18.70
C ASP A 27 -13.44 17.97 -19.19
N PRO A 28 -12.12 17.70 -19.07
CA PRO A 28 -11.08 18.61 -19.56
C PRO A 28 -11.19 18.90 -21.07
N GLN A 29 -11.78 18.00 -21.84
CA GLN A 29 -12.05 18.14 -23.27
C GLN A 29 -13.32 18.97 -23.57
N GLY A 30 -14.00 19.47 -22.53
CA GLY A 30 -15.18 20.31 -22.66
C GLY A 30 -16.48 19.55 -22.98
N ARG A 31 -16.47 18.21 -22.96
CA ARG A 31 -17.66 17.36 -23.17
C ARG A 31 -18.48 17.29 -21.89
N TYR A 32 -19.78 17.07 -22.05
CA TYR A 32 -20.71 16.98 -20.93
C TYR A 32 -20.98 15.53 -20.53
N ARG A 33 -21.16 15.30 -19.23
CA ARG A 33 -21.53 14.00 -18.66
C ARG A 33 -22.68 14.16 -17.67
N CYS A 34 -23.69 13.29 -17.73
CA CYS A 34 -24.79 13.30 -16.75
C CYS A 34 -24.30 12.79 -15.39
N HIS A 35 -25.01 13.16 -14.32
CA HIS A 35 -24.64 12.76 -12.97
C HIS A 35 -24.53 11.23 -12.75
N PRO A 36 -25.48 10.39 -13.22
CA PRO A 36 -25.38 8.93 -13.06
C PRO A 36 -24.18 8.32 -13.79
N CYS A 37 -23.87 8.78 -15.02
CA CYS A 37 -22.71 8.29 -15.76
C CYS A 37 -21.39 8.77 -15.13
N TYR A 38 -21.41 9.95 -14.49
CA TYR A 38 -20.27 10.46 -13.76
C TYR A 38 -19.99 9.65 -12.48
N GLU A 39 -21.03 9.33 -11.70
CA GLU A 39 -20.89 8.50 -10.50
C GLU A 39 -20.33 7.11 -10.81
N LYS A 40 -20.84 6.45 -11.85
CA LYS A 40 -20.29 5.16 -12.32
C LYS A 40 -18.81 5.24 -12.65
N LEU A 41 -18.36 6.38 -13.16
CA LEU A 41 -16.97 6.57 -13.56
C LEU A 41 -16.06 6.93 -12.37
N VAL A 42 -16.61 7.54 -11.32
CA VAL A 42 -15.96 7.69 -10.02
C VAL A 42 -15.87 6.34 -9.31
N GLU A 43 -16.94 5.54 -9.30
CA GLU A 43 -16.95 4.18 -8.73
C GLU A 43 -15.96 3.25 -9.42
N SER A 44 -15.77 3.40 -10.74
CA SER A 44 -14.76 2.64 -11.49
C SER A 44 -13.32 3.15 -11.31
N GLY A 45 -13.12 4.23 -10.55
CA GLY A 45 -11.82 4.85 -10.32
C GLY A 45 -11.22 5.53 -11.55
N GLN A 46 -11.99 5.73 -12.62
CA GLN A 46 -11.50 6.32 -13.87
C GLN A 46 -11.47 7.85 -13.84
N VAL A 47 -12.25 8.50 -12.95
CA VAL A 47 -12.19 9.94 -12.71
C VAL A 47 -12.19 10.20 -11.22
N ILE A 48 -11.22 11.01 -10.81
CA ILE A 48 -11.16 11.59 -9.49
C ILE A 48 -12.20 12.72 -9.44
N MET A 49 -13.13 12.69 -8.46
CA MET A 49 -14.04 13.83 -8.25
C MET A 49 -13.25 15.14 -8.19
N PRO A 50 -13.73 16.26 -8.78
CA PRO A 50 -13.09 17.54 -8.57
C PRO A 50 -13.11 17.78 -7.07
N LEU A 51 -11.93 17.63 -6.47
CA LEU A 51 -11.74 17.83 -5.06
C LEU A 51 -12.17 19.25 -4.74
N ARG A 52 -12.87 19.40 -3.62
CA ARG A 52 -13.19 20.73 -3.13
C ARG A 52 -11.87 21.49 -3.00
N PRO A 53 -11.81 22.75 -3.47
CA PRO A 53 -10.63 23.56 -3.21
C PRO A 53 -10.38 23.60 -1.69
N ASN A 54 -9.15 23.33 -1.28
CA ASN A 54 -8.70 23.17 0.11
C ASN A 54 -8.92 21.79 0.76
N THR A 55 -8.95 20.69 0.01
CA THR A 55 -8.77 19.37 0.64
C THR A 55 -7.44 19.32 1.40
N LEU A 56 -7.45 18.74 2.59
CA LEU A 56 -6.24 18.53 3.38
C LEU A 56 -5.74 17.11 3.13
N CYS A 57 -4.43 16.95 3.02
CA CYS A 57 -3.81 15.64 2.99
C CYS A 57 -4.10 14.91 4.31
N ALA A 58 -4.55 13.66 4.23
CA ALA A 58 -4.85 12.85 5.42
C ALA A 58 -3.63 12.69 6.37
N ASP A 59 -2.42 12.58 5.80
CA ASP A 59 -1.20 12.35 6.59
C ASP A 59 -0.56 13.63 7.13
N CYS A 60 -0.26 14.60 6.26
CA CYS A 60 0.50 15.80 6.63
C CYS A 60 -0.36 17.02 6.89
N THR A 61 -1.69 16.94 6.68
CA THR A 61 -2.66 18.05 6.81
C THR A 61 -2.38 19.25 5.91
N THR A 62 -1.40 19.18 5.02
CA THR A 62 -1.09 20.22 4.04
C THR A 62 -2.25 20.36 3.06
N LYS A 63 -2.58 21.61 2.70
CA LYS A 63 -3.56 21.89 1.65
C LYS A 63 -3.04 21.36 0.33
N ILE A 64 -3.84 20.51 -0.32
CA ILE A 64 -3.54 19.96 -1.63
C ILE A 64 -4.42 20.62 -2.68
N THR A 65 -3.81 20.97 -3.80
CA THR A 65 -4.55 21.40 -4.98
C THR A 65 -5.16 20.16 -5.65
N PRO A 66 -6.30 20.31 -6.36
CA PRO A 66 -6.91 19.19 -7.07
C PRO A 66 -5.95 18.48 -8.03
N ASP A 67 -5.00 19.21 -8.60
CA ASP A 67 -4.01 18.70 -9.55
C ASP A 67 -2.89 17.86 -8.89
N GLU A 68 -2.67 18.03 -7.58
CA GLU A 68 -1.62 17.34 -6.80
C GLU A 68 -2.19 16.30 -5.83
N THR A 69 -3.45 15.93 -6.03
CA THR A 69 -4.15 15.02 -5.13
C THR A 69 -4.09 13.58 -5.63
N PHE A 70 -3.67 12.69 -4.75
CA PHE A 70 -3.59 11.25 -5.00
C PHE A 70 -4.52 10.49 -4.06
N PHE A 71 -5.11 9.40 -4.54
CA PHE A 71 -5.95 8.51 -3.74
C PHE A 71 -5.19 7.23 -3.39
N HIS A 72 -5.14 6.89 -2.12
CA HIS A 72 -4.49 5.67 -1.65
C HIS A 72 -5.26 5.07 -0.46
N SER A 73 -5.72 3.82 -0.60
CA SER A 73 -6.45 3.09 0.44
C SER A 73 -7.71 3.80 0.97
N GLY A 74 -8.41 4.54 0.11
CA GLY A 74 -9.62 5.30 0.47
C GLY A 74 -9.35 6.71 1.01
N ASP A 75 -8.10 7.06 1.26
CA ASP A 75 -7.70 8.40 1.71
C ASP A 75 -7.23 9.30 0.58
N THR A 76 -7.35 10.60 0.82
CA THR A 76 -6.81 11.66 -0.01
C THR A 76 -5.44 12.11 0.52
N VAL A 77 -4.39 11.93 -0.27
CA VAL A 77 -3.01 12.23 0.13
C VAL A 77 -2.30 13.11 -0.91
N CYS A 78 -1.33 13.91 -0.46
CA CYS A 78 -0.48 14.68 -1.37
C CYS A 78 0.54 13.77 -2.05
N GLY A 79 1.13 14.22 -3.17
CA GLY A 79 2.12 13.42 -3.91
C GLY A 79 3.32 12.96 -3.06
N HIS A 80 3.76 13.77 -2.09
CA HIS A 80 4.82 13.36 -1.16
C HIS A 80 4.39 12.20 -0.25
N CYS A 81 3.22 12.30 0.38
CA CYS A 81 2.68 11.24 1.25
C CYS A 81 2.26 10.01 0.45
N PHE A 82 1.76 10.18 -0.77
CA PHE A 82 1.50 9.09 -1.70
C PHE A 82 2.77 8.31 -2.03
N ASN A 83 3.86 9.01 -2.34
CA ASN A 83 5.15 8.38 -2.56
C ASN A 83 5.63 7.71 -1.27
N LEU A 84 5.54 8.34 -0.11
CA LEU A 84 5.90 7.67 1.14
C LEU A 84 5.11 6.37 1.35
N ARG A 85 3.78 6.39 1.17
CA ARG A 85 2.93 5.19 1.28
C ARG A 85 3.31 4.10 0.27
N THR A 86 3.43 4.45 -1.00
CA THR A 86 3.75 3.50 -2.08
C THR A 86 5.19 2.98 -2.03
N PHE A 87 6.15 3.80 -1.59
CA PHE A 87 7.53 3.36 -1.38
C PHE A 87 7.72 2.58 -0.07
N THR A 88 6.89 2.78 0.95
CA THR A 88 6.93 1.93 2.17
C THR A 88 6.45 0.50 1.93
N ASP A 89 5.64 0.25 0.89
CA ASP A 89 5.27 -1.11 0.48
C ASP A 89 6.41 -1.85 -0.26
N HIS A 90 7.43 -1.11 -0.72
CA HIS A 90 8.72 -1.67 -1.11
C HIS A 90 9.70 -1.58 0.06
N HIS A 91 9.36 -2.17 1.20
CA HIS A 91 10.38 -2.48 2.19
C HIS A 91 11.52 -3.21 1.48
N PRO A 92 12.75 -2.66 1.47
CA PRO A 92 13.88 -3.31 0.81
C PRO A 92 14.00 -4.70 1.41
N THR A 93 13.76 -5.71 0.58
CA THR A 93 13.83 -7.09 1.05
C THR A 93 15.29 -7.41 1.31
N MET A 94 15.59 -7.86 2.53
CA MET A 94 16.95 -8.25 2.90
C MET A 94 17.03 -9.78 2.90
N PRO A 95 18.15 -10.36 2.44
CA PRO A 95 18.33 -11.80 2.48
C PRO A 95 18.57 -12.29 3.90
N CYS A 96 17.97 -13.41 4.27
CA CYS A 96 18.35 -14.15 5.47
C CYS A 96 19.75 -14.76 5.27
N ASP A 97 20.68 -14.51 6.19
CA ASP A 97 22.07 -14.99 6.06
C ASP A 97 22.17 -16.52 6.01
N THR A 98 21.20 -17.23 6.59
CA THR A 98 21.17 -18.70 6.66
C THR A 98 20.49 -19.34 5.45
N CYS A 99 19.26 -18.92 5.10
CA CYS A 99 18.49 -19.58 4.04
C CYS A 99 18.48 -18.82 2.71
N LYS A 100 19.11 -17.64 2.65
CA LYS A 100 19.23 -16.76 1.48
C LYS A 100 17.91 -16.29 0.84
N LYS A 101 16.77 -16.61 1.44
CA LYS A 101 15.45 -16.08 1.03
C LYS A 101 15.33 -14.61 1.42
N LEU A 102 14.58 -13.87 0.62
CA LEU A 102 14.29 -12.44 0.81
C LEU A 102 13.12 -12.26 1.78
N PHE A 103 13.26 -11.35 2.73
CA PHE A 103 12.26 -11.05 3.74
C PHE A 103 12.11 -9.54 3.94
N ALA A 104 10.94 -9.11 4.41
CA ALA A 104 10.79 -7.76 4.93
C ALA A 104 11.71 -7.55 6.17
N PRO A 105 12.25 -6.35 6.40
CA PRO A 105 13.07 -6.06 7.58
C PRO A 105 12.39 -6.41 8.90
N SER A 106 11.06 -6.28 8.99
CA SER A 106 10.25 -6.65 10.15
C SER A 106 10.20 -8.16 10.44
N GLN A 107 10.54 -8.99 9.45
CA GLN A 107 10.57 -10.45 9.57
C GLN A 107 11.96 -11.01 9.87
N LEU A 108 12.99 -10.16 9.89
CA LEU A 108 14.37 -10.52 10.21
C LEU A 108 14.72 -10.11 11.64
N VAL A 109 15.58 -10.91 12.27
CA VAL A 109 16.12 -10.65 13.60
C VAL A 109 17.62 -10.48 13.48
N ARG A 110 18.16 -9.39 14.06
CA ARG A 110 19.60 -9.15 14.13
C ARG A 110 20.19 -9.88 15.33
N THR A 111 21.17 -10.75 15.09
CA THR A 111 21.84 -11.51 16.16
C THR A 111 22.98 -10.70 16.78
N LYS A 112 23.50 -11.18 17.92
CA LYS A 112 24.71 -10.61 18.55
C LYS A 112 25.94 -10.62 17.62
N ALA A 113 25.99 -11.55 16.68
CA ALA A 113 27.05 -11.65 15.67
C ALA A 113 26.88 -10.65 14.49
N LYS A 114 25.97 -9.68 14.62
CA LYS A 114 25.60 -8.70 13.59
C LYS A 114 25.02 -9.30 12.30
N THR A 115 24.68 -10.59 12.28
CA THR A 115 23.99 -11.26 11.17
C THR A 115 22.48 -11.07 11.23
N THR A 116 21.81 -11.09 10.07
CA THR A 116 20.36 -11.00 9.95
C THR A 116 19.77 -12.34 9.53
N VAL A 117 18.88 -12.87 10.35
CA VAL A 117 18.26 -14.19 10.14
C VAL A 117 16.75 -14.12 10.30
N CYS A 118 16.03 -14.88 9.48
CA CYS A 118 14.59 -15.02 9.63
C CYS A 118 14.23 -15.80 10.90
N LYS A 119 13.01 -15.57 11.42
CA LYS A 119 12.51 -16.21 12.65
C LYS A 119 12.63 -17.73 12.63
N THR A 120 12.30 -18.37 11.51
CA THR A 120 12.39 -19.83 11.34
C THR A 120 13.83 -20.34 11.46
N CYS A 121 14.79 -19.67 10.82
CA CYS A 121 16.21 -20.03 10.93
C CYS A 121 16.75 -19.82 12.34
N LEU A 122 16.31 -18.75 13.01
CA LEU A 122 16.69 -18.48 14.41
C LEU A 122 16.19 -19.57 15.35
N GLU A 123 14.94 -20.01 15.20
CA GLU A 123 14.36 -21.09 16.00
C GLU A 123 15.04 -22.43 15.73
N ALA A 124 15.33 -22.75 14.47
CA ALA A 124 16.07 -23.95 14.09
C ALA A 124 17.48 -23.97 14.71
N ALA A 125 18.18 -22.83 14.72
CA ALA A 125 19.48 -22.70 15.37
C ALA A 125 19.38 -22.92 16.89
N ARG A 126 18.37 -22.36 17.55
CA ARG A 126 18.12 -22.57 18.99
C ARG A 126 17.85 -24.03 19.32
N ARG A 127 17.06 -24.74 18.50
CA ARG A 127 16.78 -26.18 18.68
C ARG A 127 18.06 -27.01 18.59
N ARG A 128 18.90 -26.78 17.56
CA ARG A 128 20.19 -27.48 17.40
C ARG A 128 21.14 -27.22 18.57
N GLN A 129 21.18 -25.98 19.08
CA GLN A 129 22.02 -25.66 20.24
C GLN A 129 21.52 -26.38 21.50
N ALA A 130 20.21 -26.40 21.74
CA ALA A 130 19.62 -27.12 22.86
C ALA A 130 19.93 -28.63 22.80
N GLU A 131 19.84 -29.23 21.61
CA GLU A 131 20.17 -30.63 21.40
C GLU A 131 21.65 -30.94 21.66
N ARG A 132 22.57 -30.11 21.15
CA ARG A 132 24.01 -30.24 21.45
C ARG A 132 24.31 -30.15 22.94
N VAL A 133 23.66 -29.22 23.65
CA VAL A 133 23.81 -29.09 25.11
C VAL A 133 23.27 -30.33 25.82
N ARG A 134 22.15 -30.91 25.38
CA ARG A 134 21.63 -32.17 25.93
C ARG A 134 22.58 -33.34 25.70
N GLN A 135 23.13 -33.49 24.49
CA GLN A 135 24.10 -34.54 24.17
C GLN A 135 25.38 -34.41 25.00
N MET A 136 25.94 -33.20 25.13
CA MET A 136 27.12 -32.96 25.98
C MET A 136 26.85 -33.28 27.46
N ARG A 137 25.65 -32.93 27.97
CA ARG A 137 25.25 -33.26 29.35
C ARG A 137 25.10 -34.77 29.56
N GLN A 138 24.52 -35.49 28.60
CA GLN A 138 24.42 -36.95 28.67
C GLN A 138 25.82 -37.60 28.67
N MET A 139 26.73 -37.18 27.78
CA MET A 139 28.09 -37.70 27.77
C MET A 139 28.85 -37.42 29.08
N SER A 140 28.63 -36.25 29.69
CA SER A 140 29.24 -35.90 30.98
C SER A 140 28.68 -36.71 32.15
N TYR A 141 27.42 -37.16 32.07
CA TYR A 141 26.80 -38.02 33.09
C TYR A 141 27.30 -39.48 33.02
N TYR A 142 27.80 -39.93 31.86
CA TYR A 142 28.22 -41.31 31.62
C TYR A 142 29.76 -41.53 31.55
N GLY A 143 30.60 -40.65 32.11
CA GLY A 143 32.03 -40.97 32.25
C GLY A 143 32.76 -40.21 33.38
N PRO A 144 33.78 -40.81 34.06
CA PRO A 144 34.43 -42.11 33.85
C PRO A 144 34.36 -43.00 35.12
N ALA A 145 33.38 -43.90 35.24
CA ALA A 145 33.40 -44.95 36.27
C ALA A 145 34.29 -46.16 35.88
N ALA A 146 34.94 -46.13 34.70
CA ALA A 146 35.64 -47.27 34.10
C ALA A 146 37.18 -47.22 34.20
N ARG A 147 37.76 -46.54 35.21
CA ARG A 147 39.23 -46.48 35.40
C ARG A 147 39.78 -47.11 36.68
N TYR A 148 38.95 -47.81 37.47
CA TYR A 148 39.40 -48.56 38.64
C TYR A 148 38.88 -49.99 38.56
N SER A 149 39.53 -50.82 37.75
CA SER A 149 39.40 -52.29 37.78
C SER A 149 40.74 -52.89 37.40
#